data_AF-A0A832X4Q2-F1
#
_entry.id   AF-A0A832X4Q2-F1
#
_cell.length_a   1.000
_cell.length_b   1.000
_cell.length_c   1.000
_cell.angle_alpha   90.00
_cell.angle_beta   90.00
_cell.angle_gamma   90.00
#
_symmetry.space_group_name_H-M   'P 1'
#
loop_
_entity.id
_entity.type
_entity.pdbx_description
1 polymer ?
#
loop_
_entity_poly.entity_id
_entity_poly.type
_entity_poly.pdbx_seq_one_letter_code
_entity_poly.pdbx_strand_id
1 'polypeptide(L)'
;MLAVVSWLFILTLLQLALYPSLKKTLGEFAFPLAFPASILAFTIISWYCGLAQVPVQLALLPFLFLITYHLYYRHYSLDELKAAWHWELLFLICFFLMLDVRFVNPTISYAEKFMDHGFLASVIRNPVVPPLDPWFAGGTLNVYYYLGYWMFGCLAIVSGVPSNIAFNLALPTIFALSAVSLYATGTLLLDRFRWLPLVILILPNPALIFQLITGKAVNPAYDASLSWLGTRTITNTINEFPLFSFIWGDVHAHVISIFNQVFLVFLLLFAYKRWETLDRTGKILLMALTAISLGSMPLINTWDVLIYAPLVLVNAFLLIWRNRASLDRTTWAYLLAIPPVSILCYLPFYIQLKTATGAIALVRTPSDPLEFLWVNGIFIAIFFALLVPEIRKRPWLLLACLPFALAGYTAAAIAVIPL
;
A
#
# COMPACT_ATOMS: atom_id res chain seq x y z
N MET A 1 -27.54 0.42 0.35
CA MET A 1 -27.47 -1.04 0.64
C MET A 1 -27.10 -1.86 -0.60
N LEU A 2 -27.87 -1.84 -1.69
CA LEU A 2 -27.58 -2.62 -2.90
C LEU A 2 -26.16 -2.38 -3.48
N ALA A 3 -25.72 -1.12 -3.55
CA ALA A 3 -24.38 -0.77 -4.01
C ALA A 3 -23.26 -1.39 -3.15
N VAL A 4 -23.44 -1.43 -1.82
CA VAL A 4 -22.49 -2.05 -0.88
C VAL A 4 -22.42 -3.56 -1.11
N VAL A 5 -23.57 -4.21 -1.27
CA VAL A 5 -23.64 -5.65 -1.54
C VAL A 5 -22.99 -6.00 -2.88
N SER A 6 -23.27 -5.24 -3.93
CA SER A 6 -22.64 -5.47 -5.25
C SER A 6 -21.13 -5.24 -5.21
N TRP A 7 -20.67 -4.21 -4.51
CA TRP A 7 -19.25 -3.94 -4.31
C TRP A 7 -18.56 -5.10 -3.59
N LEU A 8 -19.08 -5.53 -2.43
CA LEU A 8 -18.55 -6.66 -1.68
C LEU A 8 -18.59 -7.95 -2.50
N PHE A 9 -19.67 -8.20 -3.26
CA PHE A 9 -19.76 -9.36 -4.15
C PHE A 9 -18.61 -9.39 -5.16
N ILE A 10 -18.30 -8.26 -5.80
CA ILE A 10 -17.17 -8.18 -6.73
C ILE A 10 -15.84 -8.42 -6.00
N LEU A 11 -15.62 -7.80 -4.83
CA LEU A 11 -14.39 -8.01 -4.06
C LEU A 11 -14.20 -9.50 -3.68
N THR A 12 -15.25 -10.15 -3.16
CA THR A 12 -15.23 -11.57 -2.81
C THR A 12 -15.07 -12.46 -4.04
N LEU A 13 -15.72 -12.13 -5.17
CA LEU A 13 -15.55 -12.88 -6.43
C LEU A 13 -14.09 -12.85 -6.89
N LEU A 14 -13.46 -11.68 -6.92
CA LEU A 14 -12.06 -11.54 -7.31
C LEU A 14 -11.13 -12.31 -6.37
N GLN A 15 -11.38 -12.20 -5.07
CA GLN A 15 -10.59 -12.87 -4.03
C GLN A 15 -10.71 -14.40 -4.11
N LEU A 16 -11.94 -14.93 -4.15
CA LEU A 16 -12.17 -16.37 -4.22
C LEU A 16 -11.64 -16.98 -5.52
N ALA A 17 -11.70 -16.25 -6.65
CA ALA A 17 -11.12 -16.71 -7.91
C ALA A 17 -9.63 -16.97 -7.81
N LEU A 18 -8.88 -16.11 -7.11
CA LEU A 18 -7.43 -16.21 -7.02
C LEU A 18 -6.97 -17.12 -5.87
N TYR A 19 -7.76 -17.22 -4.79
CA TYR A 19 -7.40 -17.94 -3.57
C TYR A 19 -6.82 -19.36 -3.82
N PRO A 20 -7.47 -20.27 -4.56
CA PRO A 20 -6.96 -21.63 -4.71
C PRO A 20 -5.62 -21.68 -5.45
N SER A 21 -5.37 -20.76 -6.38
CA SER A 21 -4.10 -20.63 -7.10
C SER A 21 -2.94 -20.20 -6.20
N LEU A 22 -3.23 -19.48 -5.10
CA LEU A 22 -2.21 -19.04 -4.14
C LEU A 22 -1.89 -20.09 -3.07
N LYS A 23 -2.75 -21.09 -2.84
CA LYS A 23 -2.63 -22.08 -1.75
C LYS A 23 -1.28 -22.80 -1.74
N LYS A 24 -0.82 -23.27 -2.91
CA LYS A 24 0.43 -24.04 -3.01
C LYS A 24 1.64 -23.23 -2.52
N THR A 25 1.61 -21.92 -2.72
CA THR A 25 2.75 -21.04 -2.44
C THR A 25 2.65 -20.36 -1.09
N LEU A 26 1.47 -19.83 -0.76
CA LEU A 26 1.26 -19.03 0.46
C LEU A 26 0.69 -19.85 1.62
N GLY A 27 0.25 -21.09 1.40
CA GLY A 27 -0.30 -21.97 2.43
C GLY A 27 -1.48 -21.33 3.15
N GLU A 28 -1.39 -21.24 4.49
CA GLU A 28 -2.40 -20.59 5.34
C GLU A 28 -2.61 -19.11 5.05
N PHE A 29 -1.63 -18.43 4.44
CA PHE A 29 -1.71 -17.02 4.08
C PHE A 29 -2.38 -16.78 2.72
N ALA A 30 -2.71 -17.84 1.96
CA ALA A 30 -3.31 -17.70 0.65
C ALA A 30 -4.67 -16.99 0.69
N PHE A 31 -5.51 -17.28 1.69
CA PHE A 31 -6.83 -16.66 1.83
C PHE A 31 -6.76 -15.14 2.11
N PRO A 32 -6.03 -14.67 3.14
CA PRO A 32 -5.92 -13.24 3.40
C PRO A 32 -5.21 -12.47 2.29
N LEU A 33 -4.20 -13.07 1.65
CA LEU A 33 -3.40 -12.40 0.62
C LEU A 33 -4.05 -12.42 -0.77
N ALA A 34 -5.05 -13.29 -0.98
CA ALA A 34 -5.86 -13.26 -2.18
C ALA A 34 -6.62 -11.93 -2.33
N PHE A 35 -7.00 -11.28 -1.22
CA PHE A 35 -7.66 -9.97 -1.23
C PHE A 35 -6.84 -8.89 -1.95
N PRO A 36 -5.65 -8.45 -1.48
CA PRO A 36 -4.87 -7.42 -2.17
C PRO A 36 -4.34 -7.90 -3.53
N ALA A 37 -3.98 -9.19 -3.65
CA ALA A 37 -3.46 -9.73 -4.90
C ALA A 37 -4.51 -9.70 -6.03
N SER A 38 -5.78 -10.04 -5.74
CA SER A 38 -6.84 -10.04 -6.74
C SER A 38 -7.19 -8.63 -7.20
N ILE A 39 -7.12 -7.64 -6.30
CA ILE A 39 -7.35 -6.23 -6.64
C ILE A 39 -6.26 -5.70 -7.55
N LEU A 40 -4.98 -5.97 -7.26
CA LEU A 40 -3.87 -5.59 -8.16
C LEU A 40 -3.94 -6.31 -9.50
N ALA A 41 -4.25 -7.61 -9.51
CA ALA A 41 -4.43 -8.39 -10.74
C ALA A 41 -5.59 -7.83 -11.59
N PHE A 42 -6.73 -7.53 -10.98
CA PHE A 42 -7.87 -6.92 -11.68
C PHE A 42 -7.51 -5.53 -12.21
N THR A 43 -6.75 -4.75 -11.43
CA THR A 43 -6.31 -3.41 -11.81
C THR A 43 -5.42 -3.45 -13.04
N ILE A 44 -4.37 -4.30 -13.07
CA ILE A 44 -3.48 -4.37 -14.23
C ILE A 44 -4.20 -4.91 -15.47
N ILE A 45 -5.07 -5.92 -15.33
CA ILE A 45 -5.83 -6.48 -16.46
C ILE A 45 -6.80 -5.42 -17.02
N SER A 46 -7.57 -4.75 -16.17
CA SER A 46 -8.47 -3.68 -16.60
C SER A 46 -7.71 -2.51 -17.21
N TRP A 47 -6.54 -2.15 -16.67
CA TRP A 47 -5.69 -1.10 -17.24
C TRP A 47 -5.23 -1.43 -18.66
N TYR A 48 -4.87 -2.68 -18.92
CA TYR A 48 -4.61 -3.14 -20.29
C TYR A 48 -5.85 -3.18 -21.19
N CYS A 49 -7.05 -3.46 -20.65
CA CYS A 49 -8.29 -3.28 -21.39
C CYS A 49 -8.47 -1.80 -21.81
N GLY A 50 -8.23 -0.87 -20.90
CA GLY A 50 -8.29 0.57 -21.17
C GLY A 50 -7.26 1.06 -22.19
N LEU A 51 -6.03 0.54 -22.14
CA LEU A 51 -4.99 0.78 -23.14
C LEU A 51 -5.39 0.28 -24.53
N ALA A 52 -5.98 -0.92 -24.60
CA ALA A 52 -6.45 -1.54 -25.83
C ALA A 52 -7.79 -0.97 -26.32
N GLN A 53 -8.41 -0.06 -25.55
CA GLN A 53 -9.73 0.52 -25.83
C GLN A 53 -10.85 -0.54 -25.98
N VAL A 54 -10.75 -1.62 -25.21
CA VAL A 54 -11.80 -2.65 -25.10
C VAL A 54 -12.57 -2.47 -23.78
N PRO A 55 -13.82 -2.96 -23.67
CA PRO A 55 -14.61 -2.81 -22.45
C PRO A 55 -13.88 -3.35 -21.21
N VAL A 56 -13.73 -2.54 -20.16
CA VAL A 56 -13.01 -2.92 -18.94
C VAL A 56 -13.67 -4.07 -18.17
N GLN A 57 -14.95 -4.35 -18.43
CA GLN A 57 -15.67 -5.51 -17.88
C GLN A 57 -15.05 -6.84 -18.32
N LEU A 58 -14.34 -6.86 -19.47
CA LEU A 58 -13.61 -8.04 -19.94
C LEU A 58 -12.51 -8.45 -18.97
N ALA A 59 -12.05 -7.56 -18.09
CA ALA A 59 -11.10 -7.88 -17.03
C ALA A 59 -11.63 -8.89 -16.01
N LEU A 60 -12.95 -9.14 -15.96
CA LEU A 60 -13.53 -10.21 -15.14
C LEU A 60 -13.36 -11.60 -15.75
N LEU A 61 -13.15 -11.73 -17.06
CA LEU A 61 -13.12 -13.04 -17.74
C LEU A 61 -12.05 -13.99 -17.16
N PRO A 62 -10.81 -13.56 -16.87
CA PRO A 62 -9.82 -14.42 -16.24
C PRO A 62 -10.26 -14.91 -14.85
N PHE A 63 -10.94 -14.07 -14.06
CA PHE A 63 -11.43 -14.44 -12.73
C PHE A 63 -12.60 -15.42 -12.80
N LEU A 64 -13.53 -15.22 -13.73
CA LEU A 64 -14.62 -16.15 -13.99
C LEU A 64 -14.09 -17.50 -14.49
N PHE A 65 -13.10 -17.48 -15.37
CA PHE A 65 -12.38 -18.69 -15.79
C PHE A 65 -11.71 -19.40 -14.62
N LEU A 66 -10.99 -18.68 -13.75
CA LEU A 66 -10.35 -19.28 -12.57
C LEU A 66 -11.37 -19.87 -11.59
N ILE A 67 -12.47 -19.18 -11.31
CA ILE A 67 -13.56 -19.71 -10.48
C ILE A 67 -14.10 -21.02 -11.06
N THR A 68 -14.45 -21.02 -12.35
CA THR A 68 -15.02 -22.20 -13.01
C THR A 68 -14.02 -23.35 -13.06
N TYR A 69 -12.75 -23.07 -13.36
CA TYR A 69 -11.66 -24.03 -13.28
C TYR A 69 -11.52 -24.64 -11.88
N HIS A 70 -11.45 -23.83 -10.84
CA HIS A 70 -11.29 -24.31 -9.46
C HIS A 70 -12.53 -25.05 -8.93
N LEU A 71 -13.73 -24.68 -9.37
CA LEU A 71 -14.95 -25.43 -9.07
C LEU A 71 -14.94 -26.80 -9.77
N TYR A 72 -14.59 -26.86 -11.06
CA TYR A 72 -14.54 -28.10 -11.84
C TYR A 72 -13.55 -29.11 -11.25
N TYR A 73 -12.34 -28.66 -10.90
CA TYR A 73 -11.31 -29.50 -10.28
C TYR A 73 -11.46 -29.64 -8.76
N ARG A 74 -12.53 -29.12 -8.16
CA ARG A 74 -12.83 -29.21 -6.72
C ARG A 74 -11.68 -28.74 -5.82
N HIS A 75 -11.05 -27.63 -6.21
CA HIS A 75 -9.95 -27.03 -5.46
C HIS A 75 -10.42 -26.26 -4.20
N TYR A 76 -11.72 -26.04 -4.03
CA TYR A 76 -12.30 -25.46 -2.81
C TYR A 76 -12.63 -26.56 -1.81
N SER A 77 -12.16 -26.42 -0.57
CA SER A 77 -12.55 -27.26 0.55
C SER A 77 -13.41 -26.46 1.53
N LEU A 78 -14.57 -27.00 1.91
CA LEU A 78 -15.44 -26.37 2.89
C LEU A 78 -14.75 -26.24 4.26
N ASP A 79 -13.91 -27.21 4.63
CA ASP A 79 -13.21 -27.16 5.91
C ASP A 79 -12.10 -26.10 5.90
N GLU A 80 -11.42 -25.91 4.77
CA GLU A 80 -10.45 -24.82 4.61
C GLU A 80 -11.14 -23.44 4.65
N LEU A 81 -12.27 -23.28 3.96
CA LEU A 81 -13.04 -22.04 3.98
C LEU A 81 -13.61 -21.75 5.37
N LYS A 82 -14.09 -22.78 6.07
CA LYS A 82 -14.51 -22.67 7.47
C LYS A 82 -13.35 -22.31 8.37
N ALA A 83 -12.14 -22.81 8.14
CA ALA A 83 -10.96 -22.42 8.92
C ALA A 83 -10.54 -20.96 8.66
N ALA A 84 -10.72 -20.47 7.42
CA ALA A 84 -10.37 -19.12 7.00
C ALA A 84 -11.37 -18.03 7.43
N TRP A 85 -12.50 -18.39 8.07
CA TRP A 85 -13.58 -17.47 8.43
C TRP A 85 -13.12 -16.23 9.20
N HIS A 86 -12.08 -16.35 10.03
CA HIS A 86 -11.58 -15.23 10.83
C HIS A 86 -10.92 -14.15 9.99
N TRP A 87 -10.37 -14.49 8.80
CA TRP A 87 -9.84 -13.51 7.86
C TRP A 87 -10.95 -12.72 7.19
N GLU A 88 -12.03 -13.41 6.79
CA GLU A 88 -13.24 -12.78 6.24
C GLU A 88 -13.89 -11.88 7.29
N LEU A 89 -14.01 -12.36 8.53
CA LEU A 89 -14.55 -11.57 9.63
C LEU A 89 -13.71 -10.30 9.88
N LEU A 90 -12.38 -10.42 9.90
CA LEU A 90 -11.50 -9.26 10.05
C LEU A 90 -11.69 -8.26 8.91
N PHE A 91 -11.72 -8.75 7.66
CA PHE A 91 -11.98 -7.92 6.50
C PHE A 91 -13.30 -7.16 6.64
N LEU A 92 -14.39 -7.86 6.93
CA LEU A 92 -15.73 -7.28 7.06
C LEU A 92 -15.83 -6.30 8.24
N ILE A 93 -15.25 -6.63 9.40
CA ILE A 93 -15.21 -5.72 10.55
C ILE A 93 -14.49 -4.42 10.17
N CYS A 94 -13.28 -4.51 9.62
CA CYS A 94 -12.51 -3.33 9.22
C CYS A 94 -13.22 -2.53 8.12
N PHE A 95 -13.83 -3.22 7.14
CA PHE A 95 -14.60 -2.60 6.08
C PHE A 95 -15.80 -1.84 6.64
N PHE A 96 -16.63 -2.47 7.48
CA PHE A 96 -17.83 -1.83 8.02
C PHE A 96 -17.51 -0.74 9.05
N LEU A 97 -16.46 -0.88 9.85
CA LEU A 97 -16.00 0.20 10.74
C LEU A 97 -15.62 1.45 9.94
N MET A 98 -14.85 1.28 8.86
CA MET A 98 -14.46 2.41 8.02
C MET A 98 -15.65 2.93 7.20
N LEU A 99 -16.56 2.06 6.77
CA LEU A 99 -17.78 2.47 6.10
C LEU A 99 -18.68 3.30 7.02
N ASP A 100 -18.74 2.97 8.31
CA ASP A 100 -19.50 3.75 9.30
C ASP A 100 -18.92 5.17 9.44
N VAL A 101 -17.60 5.32 9.51
CA VAL A 101 -16.93 6.63 9.49
C VAL A 101 -17.30 7.42 8.22
N ARG A 102 -17.30 6.76 7.05
CA ARG A 102 -17.71 7.40 5.79
C ARG A 102 -19.21 7.67 5.69
N PHE A 103 -20.04 6.88 6.37
CA PHE A 103 -21.47 7.09 6.42
C PHE A 103 -21.81 8.35 7.24
N VAL A 104 -21.07 8.60 8.32
CA VAL A 104 -21.21 9.82 9.13
C VAL A 104 -20.68 11.05 8.38
N ASN A 105 -19.58 10.92 7.63
CA ASN A 105 -19.00 12.01 6.85
C ASN A 105 -18.77 11.64 5.37
N PRO A 106 -19.83 11.57 4.55
CA PRO A 106 -19.73 11.11 3.16
C PRO A 106 -19.29 12.21 2.19
N THR A 107 -19.00 13.43 2.69
CA THR A 107 -18.75 14.59 1.84
C THR A 107 -17.54 14.41 0.94
N ILE A 108 -17.69 14.88 -0.30
CA ILE A 108 -16.65 14.95 -1.33
C ILE A 108 -16.06 16.37 -1.40
N SER A 109 -16.61 17.30 -0.61
CA SER A 109 -16.12 18.68 -0.52
C SER A 109 -14.94 18.80 0.45
N TYR A 110 -14.22 19.93 0.34
CA TYR A 110 -13.03 20.31 1.12
C TYR A 110 -11.74 19.56 0.74
N ALA A 111 -10.61 20.25 0.91
CA ALA A 111 -9.27 19.75 0.59
C ALA A 111 -9.19 19.15 -0.83
N GLU A 112 -8.52 18.00 -0.97
CA GLU A 112 -8.22 17.35 -2.26
C GLU A 112 -9.35 16.41 -2.74
N LYS A 113 -10.36 16.14 -1.90
CA LYS A 113 -11.43 15.16 -2.17
C LYS A 113 -12.19 15.41 -3.47
N PHE A 114 -12.41 16.69 -3.81
CA PHE A 114 -13.12 17.04 -5.04
C PHE A 114 -12.30 16.71 -6.28
N MET A 115 -10.98 16.91 -6.21
CA MET A 115 -10.04 16.53 -7.25
C MET A 115 -9.98 15.00 -7.38
N ASP A 116 -9.83 14.28 -6.26
CA ASP A 116 -9.78 12.81 -6.23
C ASP A 116 -11.05 12.18 -6.82
N HIS A 117 -12.23 12.69 -6.43
CA HIS A 117 -13.50 12.25 -7.00
C HIS A 117 -13.62 12.61 -8.49
N GLY A 118 -13.11 13.78 -8.90
CA GLY A 118 -13.06 14.18 -10.31
C GLY A 118 -12.28 13.16 -11.16
N PHE A 119 -11.12 12.72 -10.70
CA PHE A 119 -10.33 11.68 -11.37
C PHE A 119 -11.04 10.33 -11.41
N LEU A 120 -11.62 9.90 -10.28
CA LEU A 120 -12.43 8.67 -10.20
C LEU A 120 -13.62 8.71 -11.18
N ALA A 121 -14.38 9.81 -11.18
CA ALA A 121 -15.54 10.00 -12.04
C ALA A 121 -15.15 10.06 -13.53
N SER A 122 -13.99 10.64 -13.85
CA SER A 122 -13.44 10.65 -15.21
C SER A 122 -13.22 9.22 -15.74
N VAL A 123 -12.57 8.36 -14.93
CA VAL A 123 -12.38 6.94 -15.28
C VAL A 123 -13.72 6.23 -15.48
N ILE A 124 -14.67 6.41 -14.56
CA ILE A 124 -15.98 5.74 -14.64
C ILE A 124 -16.74 6.16 -15.90
N ARG A 125 -16.66 7.44 -16.28
CA ARG A 125 -17.37 7.99 -17.44
C ARG A 125 -16.75 7.58 -18.76
N ASN A 126 -15.42 7.55 -18.83
CA ASN A 126 -14.69 7.19 -20.05
C ASN A 126 -13.40 6.41 -19.69
N PRO A 127 -13.46 5.07 -19.59
CA PRO A 127 -12.35 4.25 -19.13
C PRO A 127 -11.29 4.04 -20.22
N VAL A 128 -10.55 5.10 -20.54
CA VAL A 128 -9.42 5.10 -21.48
C VAL A 128 -8.11 5.34 -20.74
N VAL A 129 -7.00 4.83 -21.29
CA VAL A 129 -5.65 5.03 -20.74
C VAL A 129 -4.79 5.86 -21.70
N PRO A 130 -4.19 6.98 -21.24
CA PRO A 130 -4.35 7.60 -19.92
C PRO A 130 -5.77 8.21 -19.75
N PRO A 131 -6.32 8.27 -18.51
CA PRO A 131 -7.64 8.85 -18.28
C PRO A 131 -7.72 10.31 -18.70
N LEU A 132 -8.91 10.78 -19.06
CA LEU A 132 -9.14 12.19 -19.37
C LEU A 132 -8.93 13.05 -18.13
N ASP A 133 -8.31 14.21 -18.30
CA ASP A 133 -8.15 15.17 -17.22
C ASP A 133 -9.45 16.00 -17.06
N PRO A 134 -10.19 15.88 -15.94
CA PRO A 134 -11.41 16.65 -15.73
C PRO A 134 -11.14 18.17 -15.59
N TRP A 135 -9.89 18.58 -15.38
CA TRP A 135 -9.47 19.98 -15.18
C TRP A 135 -8.79 20.58 -16.39
N PHE A 136 -8.51 19.79 -17.43
CA PHE A 136 -7.85 20.26 -18.63
C PHE A 136 -8.53 19.70 -19.88
N ALA A 137 -9.40 20.51 -20.51
CA ALA A 137 -10.18 20.11 -21.67
C ALA A 137 -9.28 19.66 -22.84
N GLY A 138 -9.51 18.46 -23.36
CA GLY A 138 -8.67 17.82 -24.38
C GLY A 138 -7.37 17.21 -23.83
N GLY A 139 -7.13 17.34 -22.52
CA GLY A 139 -6.00 16.79 -21.79
C GLY A 139 -6.25 15.38 -21.23
N THR A 140 -5.17 14.79 -20.72
CA THR A 140 -5.18 13.48 -20.05
C THR A 140 -4.34 13.56 -18.79
N LEU A 141 -4.57 12.64 -17.85
CA LEU A 141 -3.81 12.52 -16.58
C LEU A 141 -2.40 11.94 -16.79
N ASN A 142 -1.73 12.28 -17.88
CA ASN A 142 -0.37 11.84 -18.16
C ASN A 142 0.71 12.64 -17.40
N VAL A 143 0.30 13.62 -16.58
CA VAL A 143 1.19 14.42 -15.71
C VAL A 143 1.15 14.00 -14.24
N TYR A 144 0.30 13.02 -13.89
CA TYR A 144 0.00 12.65 -12.51
C TYR A 144 -0.19 11.13 -12.37
N TYR A 145 -0.02 10.59 -11.16
CA TYR A 145 -0.32 9.19 -10.87
C TYR A 145 -1.84 8.99 -10.82
N TYR A 146 -2.36 7.98 -11.54
CA TYR A 146 -3.81 7.79 -11.67
C TYR A 146 -4.31 6.36 -11.42
N LEU A 147 -3.42 5.39 -11.20
CA LEU A 147 -3.79 3.97 -11.12
C LEU A 147 -4.69 3.66 -9.91
N GLY A 148 -4.56 4.42 -8.82
CA GLY A 148 -5.48 4.31 -7.69
C GLY A 148 -6.93 4.66 -8.08
N TYR A 149 -7.12 5.77 -8.80
CA TYR A 149 -8.44 6.16 -9.32
C TYR A 149 -8.93 5.19 -10.40
N TRP A 150 -8.01 4.68 -11.23
CA TRP A 150 -8.31 3.62 -12.21
C TRP A 150 -8.86 2.36 -11.53
N MET A 151 -8.17 1.88 -10.50
CA MET A 151 -8.52 0.69 -9.72
C MET A 151 -9.95 0.77 -9.18
N PHE A 152 -10.28 1.83 -8.44
CA PHE A 152 -11.61 1.99 -7.86
C PHE A 152 -12.67 2.38 -8.90
N GLY A 153 -12.29 3.07 -9.98
CA GLY A 153 -13.18 3.39 -11.09
C GLY A 153 -13.61 2.15 -11.85
N CYS A 154 -12.68 1.24 -12.17
CA CYS A 154 -13.00 -0.03 -12.82
C CYS A 154 -13.81 -0.95 -11.90
N LEU A 155 -13.52 -0.98 -10.59
CA LEU A 155 -14.36 -1.69 -9.61
C LEU A 155 -15.79 -1.13 -9.58
N ALA A 156 -15.94 0.19 -9.66
CA ALA A 156 -17.26 0.84 -9.74
C ALA A 156 -18.02 0.46 -11.00
N ILE A 157 -17.35 0.41 -12.16
CA ILE A 157 -17.95 -0.01 -13.43
C ILE A 157 -18.47 -1.45 -13.34
N VAL A 158 -17.66 -2.40 -12.86
CA VAL A 158 -18.07 -3.82 -12.82
C VAL A 158 -19.07 -4.15 -11.73
N SER A 159 -19.15 -3.32 -10.68
CA SER A 159 -20.17 -3.42 -9.62
C SER A 159 -21.43 -2.58 -9.91
N GLY A 160 -21.45 -1.80 -10.99
CA GLY A 160 -22.57 -0.90 -11.29
C GLY A 160 -22.79 0.18 -10.23
N VAL A 161 -21.73 0.57 -9.51
CA VAL A 161 -21.80 1.56 -8.43
C VAL A 161 -21.46 2.96 -8.98
N PRO A 162 -22.29 3.99 -8.71
CA PRO A 162 -22.02 5.35 -9.19
C PRO A 162 -20.83 5.98 -8.43
N SER A 163 -20.17 6.97 -9.05
CA SER A 163 -18.90 7.54 -8.55
C SER A 163 -18.98 8.10 -7.13
N ASN A 164 -20.09 8.75 -6.77
CA ASN A 164 -20.31 9.32 -5.44
C ASN A 164 -20.36 8.27 -4.33
N ILE A 165 -20.85 7.06 -4.65
CA ILE A 165 -20.85 5.92 -3.73
C ILE A 165 -19.49 5.22 -3.78
N ALA A 166 -18.93 4.98 -4.97
CA ALA A 166 -17.64 4.32 -5.14
C ALA A 166 -16.51 5.04 -4.39
N PHE A 167 -16.50 6.37 -4.41
CA PHE A 167 -15.56 7.19 -3.64
C PHE A 167 -15.62 6.86 -2.13
N ASN A 168 -16.82 6.69 -1.59
CA ASN A 168 -17.03 6.35 -0.18
C ASN A 168 -16.78 4.86 0.13
N LEU A 169 -16.75 3.98 -0.88
CA LEU A 169 -16.44 2.54 -0.73
C LEU A 169 -14.95 2.20 -0.95
N ALA A 170 -14.21 3.05 -1.64
CA ALA A 170 -12.78 2.89 -1.87
C ALA A 170 -12.02 2.84 -0.53
N LEU A 171 -12.27 3.80 0.36
CA LEU A 171 -11.56 3.92 1.62
C LEU A 171 -11.81 2.74 2.59
N PRO A 172 -13.05 2.26 2.79
CA PRO A 172 -13.31 0.99 3.48
C PRO A 172 -12.57 -0.21 2.89
N THR A 173 -12.48 -0.27 1.56
CA THR A 173 -11.74 -1.34 0.87
C THR A 173 -10.25 -1.27 1.21
N ILE A 174 -9.63 -0.09 1.06
CA ILE A 174 -8.20 0.14 1.38
C ILE A 174 -7.90 -0.26 2.82
N PHE A 175 -8.73 0.20 3.78
CA PHE A 175 -8.55 -0.06 5.20
C PHE A 175 -8.61 -1.57 5.51
N ALA A 176 -9.62 -2.26 4.96
CA ALA A 176 -9.79 -3.70 5.15
C ALA A 176 -8.68 -4.54 4.51
N LEU A 177 -8.27 -4.22 3.27
CA LEU A 177 -7.15 -4.88 2.60
C LEU A 177 -5.83 -4.73 3.38
N SER A 178 -5.61 -3.53 3.92
CA SER A 178 -4.44 -3.22 4.74
C SER A 178 -4.45 -4.01 6.05
N ALA A 179 -5.59 -4.04 6.74
CA ALA A 179 -5.75 -4.75 8.00
C ALA A 179 -5.49 -6.25 7.85
N VAL A 180 -6.08 -6.90 6.84
CA VAL A 180 -5.87 -8.33 6.59
C VAL A 180 -4.39 -8.65 6.30
N SER A 181 -3.71 -7.81 5.50
CA SER A 181 -2.28 -7.99 5.21
C SER A 181 -1.38 -7.76 6.42
N LEU A 182 -1.71 -6.78 7.27
CA LEU A 182 -0.99 -6.51 8.51
C LEU A 182 -1.18 -7.63 9.53
N TYR A 183 -2.40 -8.16 9.67
CA TYR A 183 -2.66 -9.30 10.55
C TYR A 183 -1.99 -10.59 10.04
N ALA A 184 -1.93 -10.78 8.72
CA ALA A 184 -1.15 -11.85 8.11
C ALA A 184 0.36 -11.68 8.41
N THR A 185 0.88 -10.45 8.33
CA THR A 185 2.27 -10.13 8.68
C THR A 185 2.56 -10.44 10.15
N GLY A 186 1.65 -10.07 11.06
CA GLY A 186 1.79 -10.39 12.48
C GLY A 186 1.70 -11.88 12.76
N THR A 187 0.87 -12.61 12.04
CA THR A 187 0.80 -14.08 12.13
C THR A 187 2.06 -14.76 11.60
N LEU A 188 2.70 -14.19 10.57
CA LEU A 188 3.98 -14.68 10.03
C LEU A 188 5.16 -14.43 10.98
N LEU A 189 5.15 -13.32 11.73
CA LEU A 189 6.29 -12.86 12.52
C LEU A 189 6.18 -13.12 14.03
N LEU A 190 4.97 -13.20 14.58
CA LEU A 190 4.72 -13.16 16.03
C LEU A 190 3.90 -14.36 16.50
N ASP A 191 4.28 -14.92 17.65
CA ASP A 191 3.55 -16.07 18.22
C ASP A 191 2.35 -15.66 19.08
N ARG A 192 2.43 -14.52 19.78
CA ARG A 192 1.41 -14.07 20.76
C ARG A 192 0.58 -12.88 20.29
N PHE A 193 1.23 -11.75 20.02
CA PHE A 193 0.55 -10.49 19.67
C PHE A 193 0.40 -10.31 18.16
N ARG A 194 -0.21 -11.29 17.49
CA ARG A 194 -0.37 -11.32 16.02
C ARG A 194 -1.12 -10.11 15.46
N TRP A 195 -1.95 -9.47 16.27
CA TRP A 195 -2.69 -8.26 15.92
C TRP A 195 -1.87 -6.96 15.99
N LEU A 196 -0.69 -6.98 16.61
CA LEU A 196 0.10 -5.76 16.86
C LEU A 196 0.37 -4.92 15.60
N PRO A 197 0.67 -5.48 14.41
CA PRO A 197 0.87 -4.67 13.21
C PRO A 197 -0.36 -3.84 12.79
N LEU A 198 -1.58 -4.23 13.18
CA LEU A 198 -2.79 -3.44 12.90
C LEU A 198 -2.74 -2.05 13.54
N VAL A 199 -1.99 -1.88 14.62
CA VAL A 199 -1.83 -0.59 15.32
C VAL A 199 -1.29 0.49 14.38
N ILE A 200 -0.52 0.13 13.35
CA ILE A 200 0.03 1.07 12.36
C ILE A 200 -1.09 1.88 11.66
N LEU A 201 -2.28 1.30 11.47
CA LEU A 201 -3.40 1.99 10.84
C LEU A 201 -4.03 3.08 11.71
N ILE A 202 -3.78 3.03 13.02
CA ILE A 202 -4.39 3.95 13.99
C ILE A 202 -3.37 4.72 14.83
N LEU A 203 -2.07 4.47 14.64
CA LEU A 203 -1.01 5.04 15.46
C LEU A 203 -0.91 6.55 15.21
N PRO A 204 -1.15 7.40 16.22
CA PRO A 204 -0.96 8.84 16.09
C PRO A 204 0.53 9.19 16.18
N ASN A 205 0.90 10.36 15.67
CA ASN A 205 2.22 10.93 15.94
C ASN A 205 2.27 11.61 17.34
N PRO A 206 3.46 11.85 17.90
CA PRO A 206 3.60 12.58 19.17
C PRO A 206 2.90 13.94 19.20
N ALA A 207 2.87 14.65 18.07
CA ALA A 207 2.25 15.97 17.98
C ALA A 207 0.76 15.95 18.31
N LEU A 208 0.03 14.95 17.78
CA LEU A 208 -1.39 14.76 18.09
C LEU A 208 -1.59 14.49 19.59
N ILE A 209 -0.77 13.65 20.21
CA ILE A 209 -0.87 13.33 21.64
C ILE A 209 -0.70 14.60 22.49
N PHE A 210 0.34 15.40 22.18
CA PHE A 210 0.58 16.65 22.87
C PHE A 210 -0.58 17.64 22.71
N GLN A 211 -1.11 17.75 21.50
CA GLN A 211 -2.22 18.65 21.21
C GLN A 211 -3.51 18.24 21.92
N LEU A 212 -3.80 16.94 22.03
CA LEU A 212 -4.96 16.44 22.78
C LEU A 212 -4.85 16.71 24.29
N ILE A 213 -3.64 16.66 24.85
CA ILE A 213 -3.41 16.92 26.29
C ILE A 213 -3.46 18.41 26.61
N THR A 214 -2.85 19.24 25.76
CA THR A 214 -2.62 20.65 26.07
C THR A 214 -3.61 21.61 25.42
N GLY A 215 -4.38 21.14 24.43
CA GLY A 215 -5.23 21.96 23.57
C GLY A 215 -4.44 22.89 22.63
N LYS A 216 -3.12 22.71 22.50
CA LYS A 216 -2.24 23.59 21.72
C LYS A 216 -1.57 22.84 20.58
N ALA A 217 -1.53 23.45 19.40
CA ALA A 217 -0.69 22.97 18.32
C ALA A 217 0.79 23.04 18.75
N VAL A 218 1.57 22.01 18.38
CA VAL A 218 3.03 22.01 18.58
C VAL A 218 3.67 23.15 17.78
N ASN A 219 3.20 23.38 16.56
CA ASN A 219 3.62 24.47 15.71
C ASN A 219 2.56 25.59 15.74
N PRO A 220 2.84 26.75 16.36
CA PRO A 220 1.89 27.85 16.46
C PRO A 220 1.54 28.51 15.12
N ALA A 221 2.33 28.28 14.07
CA ALA A 221 2.05 28.79 12.73
C ALA A 221 0.87 28.07 12.05
N TYR A 222 0.41 26.95 12.62
CA TYR A 222 -0.70 26.16 12.10
C TYR A 222 -1.89 26.15 13.03
N ASP A 223 -3.07 26.04 12.42
CA ASP A 223 -4.35 26.02 13.11
C ASP A 223 -4.42 24.83 14.08
N ALA A 224 -4.76 25.13 15.34
CA ALA A 224 -4.95 24.13 16.37
C ALA A 224 -6.32 23.43 16.28
N SER A 225 -7.13 23.71 15.25
CA SER A 225 -8.46 23.14 15.06
C SER A 225 -8.45 21.62 14.97
N LEU A 226 -9.57 21.02 15.41
CA LEU A 226 -9.82 19.58 15.39
C LEU A 226 -9.66 18.95 13.99
N SER A 227 -9.84 19.72 12.91
CA SER A 227 -9.72 19.24 11.53
C SER A 227 -8.28 18.97 11.07
N TRP A 228 -7.27 19.51 11.75
CA TRP A 228 -5.86 19.43 11.28
C TRP A 228 -4.89 18.95 12.37
N LEU A 229 -5.42 18.30 13.42
CA LEU A 229 -4.64 17.91 14.59
C LEU A 229 -3.40 17.07 14.23
N GLY A 230 -2.23 17.50 14.69
CA GLY A 230 -0.96 16.78 14.55
C GLY A 230 -0.41 16.61 13.13
N THR A 231 -1.06 17.14 12.09
CA THR A 231 -0.71 16.83 10.68
C THR A 231 -0.07 17.97 9.90
N ARG A 232 0.13 19.11 10.57
CA ARG A 232 0.89 20.27 10.08
C ARG A 232 1.93 20.66 11.13
N THR A 233 2.71 19.68 11.54
CA THR A 233 3.68 19.81 12.63
C THR A 233 5.00 20.41 12.17
N ILE A 234 5.46 20.02 10.97
CA ILE A 234 6.72 20.49 10.39
C ILE A 234 6.40 21.70 9.52
N THR A 235 7.16 22.77 9.70
CA THR A 235 6.89 24.06 9.04
C THR A 235 6.91 23.92 7.51
N ASN A 236 5.90 24.48 6.86
CA ASN A 236 5.62 24.44 5.42
C ASN A 236 5.44 23.05 4.81
N THR A 237 4.98 22.07 5.59
CA THR A 237 4.76 20.70 5.12
C THR A 237 3.43 20.12 5.60
N ILE A 238 3.03 19.01 4.97
CA ILE A 238 1.91 18.17 5.38
C ILE A 238 2.50 16.84 5.87
N ASN A 239 2.19 16.45 7.09
CA ASN A 239 2.72 15.24 7.73
C ASN A 239 1.61 14.40 8.36
N GLU A 240 0.76 13.89 7.48
CA GLU A 240 -0.35 13.03 7.85
C GLU A 240 0.11 11.64 8.29
N PHE A 241 -0.71 11.00 9.11
CA PHE A 241 -0.54 9.63 9.59
C PHE A 241 -1.83 8.84 9.29
N PRO A 242 -1.79 7.50 9.18
CA PRO A 242 -2.90 6.71 8.66
C PRO A 242 -4.25 7.02 9.31
N LEU A 243 -4.32 7.12 10.65
CA LEU A 243 -5.57 7.44 11.35
C LEU A 243 -6.19 8.74 10.85
N PHE A 244 -5.38 9.78 10.68
CA PHE A 244 -5.85 11.07 10.18
C PHE A 244 -6.42 10.92 8.78
N SER A 245 -5.68 10.35 7.83
CA SER A 245 -6.14 10.27 6.44
C SER A 245 -7.36 9.37 6.28
N PHE A 246 -7.49 8.30 7.07
CA PHE A 246 -8.71 7.49 7.10
C PHE A 246 -9.92 8.25 7.66
N ILE A 247 -9.76 9.03 8.73
CA ILE A 247 -10.86 9.83 9.30
C ILE A 247 -11.21 11.02 8.40
N TRP A 248 -10.20 11.70 7.86
CA TRP A 248 -10.35 12.78 6.91
C TRP A 248 -11.08 12.28 5.68
N GLY A 249 -10.67 11.12 5.17
CA GLY A 249 -11.33 10.32 4.15
C GLY A 249 -11.32 10.97 2.77
N ASP A 250 -10.16 11.49 2.41
CA ASP A 250 -9.70 11.62 1.04
C ASP A 250 -9.25 10.27 0.51
N VAL A 251 -9.52 10.03 -0.78
CA VAL A 251 -9.07 8.82 -1.48
C VAL A 251 -7.82 9.21 -2.26
N HIS A 252 -6.89 9.87 -1.58
CA HIS A 252 -5.69 10.39 -2.18
C HIS A 252 -4.65 9.28 -2.36
N ALA A 253 -3.68 9.50 -3.24
CA ALA A 253 -2.73 8.48 -3.66
C ALA A 253 -1.94 7.81 -2.54
N HIS A 254 -1.48 8.56 -1.55
CA HIS A 254 -0.76 7.99 -0.39
C HIS A 254 -1.65 7.11 0.48
N VAL A 255 -2.95 7.42 0.55
CA VAL A 255 -3.93 6.61 1.29
C VAL A 255 -4.23 5.33 0.53
N ILE A 256 -4.50 5.44 -0.78
CA ILE A 256 -4.70 4.28 -1.65
C ILE A 256 -3.50 3.34 -1.58
N SER A 257 -2.28 3.87 -1.58
CA SER A 257 -1.10 3.03 -1.66
C SER A 257 -0.83 2.20 -0.41
N ILE A 258 -1.40 2.54 0.76
CA ILE A 258 -1.21 1.82 2.03
C ILE A 258 -1.43 0.31 1.88
N PHE A 259 -2.50 -0.12 1.22
CA PHE A 259 -2.78 -1.56 1.10
C PHE A 259 -1.70 -2.29 0.29
N ASN A 260 -1.19 -1.65 -0.76
CA ASN A 260 -0.14 -2.22 -1.62
C ASN A 260 1.22 -2.19 -0.92
N GLN A 261 1.50 -1.14 -0.14
CA GLN A 261 2.70 -1.04 0.69
C GLN A 261 2.78 -2.19 1.70
N VAL A 262 1.72 -2.42 2.49
CA VAL A 262 1.72 -3.50 3.49
C VAL A 262 1.67 -4.88 2.84
N PHE A 263 1.02 -5.00 1.67
CA PHE A 263 1.05 -6.23 0.86
C PHE A 263 2.48 -6.55 0.40
N LEU A 264 3.20 -5.58 -0.18
CA LEU A 264 4.59 -5.77 -0.60
C LEU A 264 5.47 -6.17 0.58
N VAL A 265 5.35 -5.46 1.72
CA VAL A 265 6.10 -5.79 2.93
C VAL A 265 5.84 -7.24 3.37
N PHE A 266 4.59 -7.71 3.34
CA PHE A 266 4.29 -9.12 3.60
C PHE A 266 5.02 -10.03 2.61
N LEU A 267 4.97 -9.78 1.30
CA LEU A 267 5.63 -10.63 0.30
C LEU A 267 7.15 -10.72 0.52
N LEU A 268 7.80 -9.60 0.87
CA LEU A 268 9.23 -9.56 1.18
C LEU A 268 9.57 -10.35 2.45
N LEU A 269 8.74 -10.23 3.49
CA LEU A 269 8.91 -10.99 4.74
C LEU A 269 8.61 -12.47 4.56
N PHE A 270 7.62 -12.81 3.73
CA PHE A 270 7.28 -14.19 3.38
C PHE A 270 8.39 -14.84 2.57
N ALA A 271 8.93 -14.13 1.56
CA ALA A 271 10.13 -14.56 0.85
C ALA A 271 11.26 -14.80 1.85
N TYR A 272 11.55 -13.81 2.70
CA TYR A 272 12.57 -13.97 3.73
C TYR A 272 12.28 -15.16 4.66
N LYS A 273 11.06 -15.48 5.07
CA LYS A 273 10.82 -16.58 6.03
C LYS A 273 10.69 -17.96 5.40
N ARG A 274 10.26 -18.06 4.15
CA ARG A 274 9.79 -19.33 3.55
C ARG A 274 10.47 -19.67 2.22
N TRP A 275 11.40 -18.85 1.71
CA TRP A 275 12.02 -19.04 0.38
C TRP A 275 12.48 -20.48 0.10
N GLU A 276 13.18 -21.10 1.05
CA GLU A 276 13.76 -22.43 0.93
C GLU A 276 12.72 -23.55 0.87
N THR A 277 11.52 -23.30 1.42
CA THR A 277 10.39 -24.25 1.43
C THR A 277 9.59 -24.23 0.14
N LEU A 278 9.79 -23.22 -0.72
CA LEU A 278 9.05 -23.04 -1.96
C LEU A 278 9.65 -23.87 -3.10
N ASP A 279 8.78 -24.53 -3.84
CA ASP A 279 9.14 -25.11 -5.14
C ASP A 279 9.36 -23.99 -6.18
N ARG A 280 9.86 -24.38 -7.37
CA ARG A 280 10.16 -23.43 -8.44
C ARG A 280 8.93 -22.61 -8.85
N THR A 281 7.76 -23.24 -8.93
CA THR A 281 6.51 -22.56 -9.29
C THR A 281 6.12 -21.54 -8.24
N GLY A 282 6.22 -21.87 -6.96
CA GLY A 282 5.93 -20.94 -5.87
C GLY A 282 6.88 -19.76 -5.82
N LYS A 283 8.18 -19.98 -6.08
CA LYS A 283 9.15 -18.88 -6.22
C LYS A 283 8.79 -17.94 -7.37
N ILE A 284 8.41 -18.49 -8.53
CA ILE A 284 7.98 -17.68 -9.69
C ILE A 284 6.72 -16.87 -9.37
N LEU A 285 5.72 -17.49 -8.75
CA LEU A 285 4.49 -16.80 -8.35
C LEU A 285 4.78 -15.65 -7.37
N LEU A 286 5.62 -15.91 -6.35
CA LEU A 286 6.00 -14.88 -5.38
C LEU A 286 6.75 -13.72 -6.02
N MET A 287 7.68 -13.99 -6.94
CA MET A 287 8.37 -12.96 -7.72
C MET A 287 7.40 -12.17 -8.60
N ALA A 288 6.42 -12.83 -9.23
CA ALA A 288 5.41 -12.16 -10.05
C ALA A 288 4.51 -11.23 -9.24
N LEU A 289 4.03 -11.68 -8.07
CA LEU A 289 3.26 -10.84 -7.15
C LEU A 289 4.08 -9.64 -6.66
N THR A 290 5.36 -9.86 -6.33
CA THR A 290 6.28 -8.80 -5.90
C THR A 290 6.50 -7.78 -7.02
N ALA A 291 6.67 -8.23 -8.26
CA ALA A 291 6.88 -7.36 -9.42
C ALA A 291 5.63 -6.56 -9.80
N ILE A 292 4.44 -7.17 -9.73
CA ILE A 292 3.17 -6.47 -9.98
C ILE A 292 2.93 -5.40 -8.89
N SER A 293 3.18 -5.76 -7.63
CA SER A 293 3.03 -4.86 -6.48
C SER A 293 4.01 -3.68 -6.57
N LEU A 294 5.32 -3.94 -6.73
CA LEU A 294 6.34 -2.92 -6.87
C LEU A 294 6.12 -2.05 -8.12
N GLY A 295 5.80 -2.66 -9.26
CA GLY A 295 5.58 -1.97 -10.53
C GLY A 295 4.36 -1.05 -10.51
N SER A 296 3.34 -1.36 -9.69
CA SER A 296 2.15 -0.52 -9.55
C SER A 296 2.41 0.77 -8.75
N MET A 297 3.42 0.78 -7.89
CA MET A 297 3.67 1.89 -6.95
C MET A 297 3.83 3.23 -7.69
N PRO A 298 4.66 3.36 -8.76
CA PRO A 298 4.79 4.64 -9.46
C PRO A 298 3.50 5.21 -10.05
N LEU A 299 2.51 4.37 -10.34
CA LEU A 299 1.25 4.80 -10.91
C LEU A 299 0.18 5.05 -9.84
N ILE A 300 0.33 4.50 -8.63
CA ILE A 300 -0.54 4.78 -7.47
C ILE A 300 -0.01 6.00 -6.72
N ASN A 301 1.26 5.95 -6.29
CA ASN A 301 1.99 7.01 -5.61
C ASN A 301 3.49 6.91 -5.94
N THR A 302 3.99 7.81 -6.78
CA THR A 302 5.39 7.82 -7.25
C THR A 302 6.43 7.79 -6.13
N TRP A 303 6.13 8.39 -4.98
CA TRP A 303 7.09 8.49 -3.88
C TRP A 303 7.41 7.14 -3.22
N ASP A 304 6.49 6.18 -3.31
CA ASP A 304 6.65 4.86 -2.70
C ASP A 304 7.83 4.09 -3.31
N VAL A 305 8.06 4.24 -4.62
CA VAL A 305 9.14 3.49 -5.29
C VAL A 305 10.53 3.84 -4.74
N LEU A 306 10.71 5.05 -4.22
CA LEU A 306 11.98 5.50 -3.64
C LEU A 306 12.34 4.75 -2.36
N ILE A 307 11.35 4.20 -1.65
CA ILE A 307 11.55 3.42 -0.43
C ILE A 307 11.49 1.93 -0.75
N TYR A 308 10.47 1.51 -1.49
CA TYR A 308 10.18 0.09 -1.66
C TYR A 308 11.05 -0.60 -2.70
N ALA A 309 11.52 0.09 -3.75
CA ALA A 309 12.46 -0.54 -4.70
C ALA A 309 13.82 -0.86 -4.04
N PRO A 310 14.46 0.06 -3.28
CA PRO A 310 15.62 -0.30 -2.46
C PRO A 310 15.34 -1.42 -1.46
N LEU A 311 14.16 -1.42 -0.82
CA LEU A 311 13.79 -2.48 0.13
C LEU A 311 13.71 -3.86 -0.53
N VAL A 312 13.19 -3.96 -1.75
CA VAL A 312 13.19 -5.22 -2.53
C VAL A 312 14.63 -5.67 -2.83
N LEU A 313 15.52 -4.75 -3.21
CA LEU A 313 16.93 -5.07 -3.45
C LEU A 313 17.62 -5.54 -2.18
N VAL A 314 17.41 -4.86 -1.05
CA VAL A 314 17.93 -5.28 0.26
C VAL A 314 17.42 -6.68 0.62
N ASN A 315 16.13 -6.95 0.43
CA ASN A 315 15.56 -8.28 0.66
C ASN A 315 16.24 -9.36 -0.22
N ALA A 316 16.48 -9.06 -1.50
CA ALA A 316 17.19 -9.93 -2.42
C ALA A 316 18.63 -10.21 -1.95
N PHE A 317 19.37 -9.19 -1.53
CA PHE A 317 20.72 -9.35 -0.98
C PHE A 317 20.72 -10.18 0.31
N LEU A 318 19.75 -9.97 1.20
CA LEU A 318 19.61 -10.77 2.42
C LEU A 318 19.31 -12.25 2.12
N LEU A 319 18.48 -12.53 1.12
CA LEU A 319 18.20 -13.89 0.65
C LEU A 319 19.45 -14.57 0.09
N ILE A 320 20.22 -13.86 -0.74
CA ILE A 320 21.50 -14.36 -1.29
C ILE A 320 22.50 -14.60 -0.16
N TRP A 321 22.65 -13.65 0.77
CA TRP A 321 23.61 -13.75 1.86
C TRP A 321 23.31 -14.92 2.80
N ARG A 322 22.02 -15.16 3.10
CA ARG A 322 21.59 -16.29 3.92
C ARG A 322 21.80 -17.63 3.20
N ASN A 323 21.44 -17.70 1.93
CA ASN A 323 21.51 -18.92 1.13
C ASN A 323 22.86 -19.10 0.39
N ARG A 324 23.90 -18.38 0.80
CA ARG A 324 25.21 -18.39 0.12
C ARG A 324 25.84 -19.78 -0.04
N ALA A 325 25.52 -20.71 0.85
CA ALA A 325 26.02 -22.09 0.80
C ALA A 325 25.26 -22.98 -0.19
N SER A 326 24.07 -22.57 -0.64
CA SER A 326 23.14 -23.35 -1.45
C SER A 326 22.38 -22.48 -2.46
N LEU A 327 23.09 -21.53 -3.10
CA LEU A 327 22.48 -20.60 -4.06
C LEU A 327 21.92 -21.35 -5.26
N ASP A 328 20.60 -21.22 -5.47
CA ASP A 328 19.95 -21.68 -6.68
C ASP A 328 19.75 -20.54 -7.68
N ARG A 329 19.48 -20.90 -8.95
CA ARG A 329 19.20 -19.92 -10.02
C ARG A 329 18.02 -19.01 -9.69
N THR A 330 17.04 -19.50 -8.91
CA THR A 330 15.86 -18.72 -8.54
C THR A 330 16.17 -17.59 -7.57
N THR A 331 17.16 -17.76 -6.68
CA THR A 331 17.59 -16.72 -5.74
C THR A 331 18.26 -15.55 -6.48
N TRP A 332 19.05 -15.86 -7.50
CA TRP A 332 19.58 -14.84 -8.43
C TRP A 332 18.47 -14.21 -9.28
N ALA A 333 17.51 -15.01 -9.75
CA ALA A 333 16.35 -14.50 -10.49
C ALA A 333 15.53 -13.51 -9.64
N TYR A 334 15.43 -13.68 -8.33
CA TYR A 334 14.75 -12.73 -7.45
C TYR A 334 15.36 -11.33 -7.55
N LEU A 335 16.70 -11.22 -7.49
CA LEU A 335 17.41 -9.94 -7.65
C LEU A 335 17.30 -9.38 -9.07
N LEU A 336 17.47 -10.23 -10.08
CA LEU A 336 17.66 -9.80 -11.47
C LEU A 336 16.35 -9.62 -12.25
N ALA A 337 15.29 -10.35 -11.90
CA ALA A 337 14.03 -10.35 -12.65
C ALA A 337 13.00 -9.36 -12.09
N ILE A 338 12.90 -9.19 -10.76
CA ILE A 338 11.85 -8.35 -10.18
C ILE A 338 11.93 -6.89 -10.66
N PRO A 339 13.09 -6.19 -10.63
CA PRO A 339 13.16 -4.80 -11.08
C PRO A 339 12.75 -4.60 -12.55
N PRO A 340 13.32 -5.31 -13.55
CA PRO A 340 12.91 -5.11 -14.94
C PRO A 340 11.47 -5.55 -15.19
N VAL A 341 10.99 -6.65 -14.59
CA VAL A 341 9.59 -7.09 -14.78
C VAL A 341 8.62 -6.05 -14.20
N SER A 342 8.95 -5.44 -13.06
CA SER A 342 8.14 -4.36 -12.46
C SER A 342 7.96 -3.17 -13.40
N ILE A 343 9.04 -2.79 -14.11
CA ILE A 343 9.00 -1.71 -15.11
C ILE A 343 8.24 -2.17 -16.35
N LEU A 344 8.52 -3.37 -16.87
CA LEU A 344 7.92 -3.89 -18.09
C LEU A 344 6.40 -4.06 -17.99
N CYS A 345 5.89 -4.50 -16.83
CA CYS A 345 4.45 -4.62 -16.56
C CYS A 345 3.69 -3.29 -16.70
N TYR A 346 4.36 -2.16 -16.53
CA TYR A 346 3.75 -0.83 -16.61
C TYR A 346 4.49 0.08 -17.61
N LEU A 347 5.23 -0.50 -18.55
CA LEU A 347 6.04 0.24 -19.53
C LEU A 347 5.23 1.32 -20.29
N PRO A 348 3.97 1.08 -20.72
CA PRO A 348 3.20 2.11 -21.40
C PRO A 348 3.00 3.39 -20.57
N PHE A 349 2.90 3.29 -19.24
CA PHE A 349 2.78 4.46 -18.38
C PHE A 349 4.03 5.33 -18.43
N TYR A 350 5.23 4.74 -18.32
CA TYR A 350 6.48 5.49 -18.37
C TYR A 350 6.70 6.17 -19.73
N ILE A 351 6.24 5.56 -20.82
CA ILE A 351 6.30 6.15 -22.16
C ILE A 351 5.34 7.33 -22.28
N GLN A 352 4.17 7.26 -21.64
CA GLN A 352 3.13 8.29 -21.69
C GLN A 352 3.36 9.44 -20.70
N LEU A 353 4.10 9.20 -19.61
CA LEU A 353 4.31 10.14 -18.51
C LEU A 353 5.02 11.41 -19.00
N LYS A 354 4.36 12.55 -18.81
CA LYS A 354 4.91 13.88 -19.02
C LYS A 354 5.25 14.50 -17.67
N THR A 355 6.54 14.53 -17.33
CA THR A 355 7.01 15.13 -16.08
C THR A 355 7.88 16.35 -16.34
N ALA A 356 7.76 17.34 -15.46
CA ALA A 356 8.66 18.50 -15.37
C ALA A 356 9.61 18.41 -14.16
N THR A 357 9.76 17.22 -13.57
CA THR A 357 10.66 17.01 -12.43
C THR A 357 12.12 17.24 -12.83
N GLY A 358 12.82 18.03 -12.02
CA GLY A 358 14.24 18.34 -12.20
C GLY A 358 15.18 17.16 -11.88
N ALA A 359 16.49 17.43 -11.93
CA ALA A 359 17.52 16.45 -11.59
C ALA A 359 17.55 16.14 -10.08
N ILE A 360 18.20 15.02 -9.73
CA ILE A 360 18.53 14.70 -8.34
C ILE A 360 19.38 15.83 -7.78
N ALA A 361 18.94 16.43 -6.68
CA ALA A 361 19.61 17.54 -6.02
C ALA A 361 19.69 17.31 -4.51
N LEU A 362 20.74 17.86 -3.88
CA LEU A 362 20.87 17.84 -2.42
C LEU A 362 19.87 18.82 -1.81
N VAL A 363 19.05 18.35 -0.86
CA VAL A 363 18.19 19.20 -0.05
C VAL A 363 19.08 20.03 0.86
N ARG A 364 19.13 21.35 0.65
CA ARG A 364 19.99 22.26 1.42
C ARG A 364 19.38 22.78 2.72
N THR A 365 18.09 22.50 2.93
CA THR A 365 17.33 22.97 4.09
C THR A 365 17.16 21.81 5.06
N PRO A 366 17.89 21.78 6.19
CA PRO A 366 17.74 20.74 7.20
C PRO A 366 16.38 20.86 7.89
N SER A 367 15.80 19.72 8.28
CA SER A 367 14.59 19.69 9.11
C SER A 367 14.91 20.02 10.57
N ASP A 368 14.02 20.74 11.23
CA ASP A 368 14.12 20.98 12.66
C ASP A 368 14.04 19.64 13.44
N PRO A 369 15.01 19.34 14.33
CA PRO A 369 15.03 18.08 15.06
C PRO A 369 13.83 17.85 15.97
N LEU A 370 13.26 18.90 16.57
CA LEU A 370 12.09 18.78 17.42
C LEU A 370 10.84 18.54 16.58
N GLU A 371 10.61 19.31 15.53
CA GLU A 371 9.49 19.07 14.60
C GLU A 371 9.57 17.65 14.01
N PHE A 372 10.77 17.18 13.65
CA PHE A 372 11.00 15.81 13.20
C PHE A 372 10.61 14.77 14.26
N LEU A 373 11.01 14.95 15.52
CA LEU A 373 10.65 14.06 16.62
C LEU A 373 9.16 14.13 16.96
N TRP A 374 8.51 15.28 16.77
CA TRP A 374 7.06 15.41 16.96
C TRP A 374 6.25 14.60 15.94
N VAL A 375 6.84 14.28 14.79
CA VAL A 375 6.23 13.42 13.77
C VAL A 375 6.68 11.97 13.93
N ASN A 376 7.99 11.72 13.99
CA ASN A 376 8.58 10.38 13.89
C ASN A 376 9.02 9.79 15.24
N GLY A 377 8.89 10.54 16.34
CA GLY A 377 9.50 10.21 17.63
C GLY A 377 9.07 8.88 18.23
N ILE A 378 7.83 8.42 17.99
CA ILE A 378 7.38 7.10 18.44
C ILE A 378 8.22 6.00 17.78
N PHE A 379 8.44 6.07 16.46
CA PHE A 379 9.24 5.09 15.74
C PHE A 379 10.70 5.13 16.16
N ILE A 380 11.27 6.34 16.31
CA ILE A 380 12.64 6.52 16.79
C ILE A 380 12.81 5.93 18.20
N ALA A 381 11.86 6.17 19.12
CA ALA A 381 11.90 5.62 20.46
C ALA A 381 11.81 4.08 20.46
N ILE A 382 10.94 3.50 19.63
CA ILE A 382 10.82 2.04 19.49
C ILE A 382 12.12 1.44 18.97
N PHE A 383 12.66 1.96 17.86
CA PHE A 383 13.90 1.42 17.30
C PHE A 383 15.07 1.59 18.25
N PHE A 384 15.18 2.75 18.91
CA PHE A 384 16.21 2.97 19.91
C PHE A 384 16.10 1.97 21.07
N ALA A 385 14.91 1.78 21.63
CA ALA A 385 14.70 0.81 22.71
C ALA A 385 15.09 -0.62 22.31
N LEU A 386 14.81 -1.01 21.06
CA LEU A 386 15.19 -2.32 20.51
C LEU A 386 16.70 -2.46 20.29
N LEU A 387 17.38 -1.38 19.89
CA LEU A 387 18.78 -1.41 19.47
C LEU A 387 19.77 -1.00 20.56
N VAL A 388 19.33 -0.41 21.68
CA VAL A 388 20.18 -0.02 22.82
C VAL A 388 21.13 -1.14 23.27
N PRO A 389 20.72 -2.43 23.40
CA PRO A 389 21.64 -3.49 23.77
C PRO A 389 22.79 -3.68 22.76
N GLU A 390 22.51 -3.55 21.46
CA GLU A 390 23.51 -3.69 20.40
C GLU A 390 24.40 -2.45 20.31
N ILE A 391 23.84 -1.25 20.46
CA ILE A 391 24.59 0.01 20.53
C ILE A 391 25.56 -0.02 21.72
N ARG A 392 25.15 -0.56 22.87
CA ARG A 392 26.04 -0.72 24.05
C ARG A 392 27.20 -1.67 23.77
N LYS A 393 26.97 -2.75 23.00
CA LYS A 393 28.04 -3.68 22.59
C LYS A 393 28.95 -3.09 21.52
N ARG A 394 28.40 -2.25 20.64
CA ARG A 394 29.06 -1.71 19.45
C ARG A 394 28.83 -0.20 19.35
N PRO A 395 29.42 0.61 20.25
CA PRO A 395 29.16 2.04 20.30
C PRO A 395 29.60 2.79 19.02
N TRP A 396 30.54 2.22 18.26
CA TRP A 396 30.99 2.77 16.98
C TRP A 396 29.89 2.82 15.92
N LEU A 397 28.77 2.10 16.08
CA LEU A 397 27.61 2.24 15.17
C LEU A 397 27.06 3.67 15.17
N LEU A 398 27.18 4.40 16.29
CA LEU A 398 26.79 5.80 16.38
C LEU A 398 27.63 6.74 15.50
N LEU A 399 28.79 6.30 15.01
CA LEU A 399 29.60 7.07 14.06
C LEU A 399 28.85 7.30 12.74
N ALA A 400 27.85 6.49 12.41
CA ALA A 400 26.98 6.70 11.25
C ALA A 400 26.21 8.03 11.31
N CYS A 401 26.03 8.61 12.51
CA CYS A 401 25.38 9.90 12.70
C CYS A 401 26.28 11.09 12.35
N LEU A 402 27.61 10.92 12.44
CA LEU A 402 28.58 12.02 12.33
C LEU A 402 28.52 12.76 11.00
N PRO A 403 28.44 12.11 9.82
CA PRO A 403 28.39 12.83 8.55
C PRO A 403 27.20 13.80 8.48
N PHE A 404 26.04 13.39 8.99
CA PHE A 404 24.84 14.21 9.00
C PHE A 404 24.92 15.34 10.03
N ALA A 405 25.38 15.04 11.24
CA ALA A 405 25.54 16.03 12.30
C ALA A 405 26.55 17.12 11.91
N LEU A 406 27.70 16.72 11.36
CA LEU A 406 28.75 17.65 10.90
C LEU A 406 28.30 18.49 9.70
N ALA A 407 27.44 17.95 8.84
CA ALA A 407 26.85 18.67 7.72
C ALA A 407 25.65 19.56 8.11
N GLY A 408 25.27 19.61 9.41
CA GLY A 408 24.16 20.42 9.90
C GLY A 408 22.76 19.78 9.77
N TYR A 409 22.69 18.48 9.43
CA TYR A 409 21.44 17.73 9.28
C TYR A 409 21.13 16.92 10.54
N THR A 410 20.90 17.59 11.67
CA THR A 410 20.70 16.94 12.97
C THR A 410 19.49 16.00 12.99
N ALA A 411 18.38 16.33 12.33
CA ALA A 411 17.24 15.42 12.21
C ALA A 411 17.60 14.12 11.47
N ALA A 412 18.40 14.22 10.39
CA ALA A 412 18.90 13.04 9.68
C ALA A 412 19.88 12.23 10.54
N ALA A 413 20.72 12.89 11.34
CA ALA A 413 21.59 12.22 12.30
C ALA A 413 20.77 11.39 13.30
N ILE A 414 19.66 11.94 13.83
CA ILE A 414 18.74 11.22 14.72
C ILE A 414 18.10 10.03 14.01
N ALA A 415 17.66 10.21 12.76
CA ALA A 415 17.01 9.16 11.97
C ALA A 415 17.93 7.96 11.66
N VAL A 416 19.25 8.16 11.72
CA VAL A 416 20.27 7.14 11.42
C VAL A 416 20.77 6.41 12.67
N ILE A 417 20.48 6.91 13.89
CA ILE A 417 20.77 6.20 15.16
C ILE A 417 20.26 4.74 15.16
N PRO A 418 19.08 4.41 14.60
CA PRO A 418 18.56 3.06 14.57
C PRO A 418 18.98 2.22 13.35
N LEU A 419 19.99 2.64 12.58
CA LEU A 419 20.65 1.85 11.51
C LEU A 419 21.90 1.15 12.06
#